data_AF-A0AAV9PV37-F1
#
_entry.id   AF-A0AAV9PV37-F1
#
_cell.length_a   1.000
_cell.length_b   1.000
_cell.length_c   1.000
_cell.angle_alpha   90.00
_cell.angle_beta   90.00
_cell.angle_gamma   90.00
#
_symmetry.space_group_name_H-M   'P 1'
#
loop_
_entity.id
_entity.type
_entity.pdbx_description
1 polymer ?
#
loop_
_entity_poly.entity_id
_entity_poly.type
_entity_poly.pdbx_seq_one_letter_code
_entity_poly.pdbx_strand_id
1 'polypeptide(L)'
;MAYGGSQGTSLFVNTIAASPYLPMQYGYKDWLPSQSYYAFATEAGCPPSLPYGAHPQTIFQCLVGKDTDTLINASATISESGNYGTWAFLPVTDGVFVQDLPSQQLLRKQVNGINALIGNNAAEGPSFVPQNITSEDNLVAWLQLTFPLFTNDDIAKVLLYYPSSNASTNPNAPLYATSGDSGPSALNQSSVGTGQQERADNIYAETTFVCPSYWMAEAYSDRGRTSFKYQFSVPPALHGSDVSGSAPNIGPDLALAFRQIWGNFITANNPSISSSVANGASSGNAGSSNDASNWPPFTIYAPYQINLNETGGTPFSTNITQIGHNITEFGQPGLQNDITLVNAWTWEAGRGYRCDFWRSMGAIVPE
;
A
#
# COMPACT_ATOMS: atom_id res chain seq x y z
N MET A 1 -2.55 16.68 -1.51
CA MET A 1 -1.21 17.23 -1.85
C MET A 1 -1.24 18.20 -3.02
N ALA A 2 -2.15 18.06 -3.98
CA ALA A 2 -2.26 18.95 -5.15
C ALA A 2 -2.06 20.45 -4.81
N TYR A 3 -1.28 21.13 -5.67
CA TYR A 3 -0.89 22.54 -5.53
C TYR A 3 -0.24 22.86 -4.17
N GLY A 4 0.64 21.98 -3.69
CA GLY A 4 1.35 22.17 -2.42
C GLY A 4 0.44 22.16 -1.19
N GLY A 5 -0.79 21.62 -1.30
CA GLY A 5 -1.77 21.63 -0.21
C GLY A 5 -2.37 23.02 0.07
N SER A 6 -2.34 23.94 -0.89
CA SER A 6 -2.79 25.33 -0.71
C SER A 6 -4.29 25.56 -0.93
N GLN A 7 -5.03 24.54 -1.36
CA GLN A 7 -6.44 24.66 -1.75
C GLN A 7 -7.41 24.55 -0.56
N GLY A 8 -6.91 24.19 0.63
CA GLY A 8 -7.72 24.05 1.84
C GLY A 8 -8.90 23.12 1.60
N THR A 9 -10.12 23.59 1.88
CA THR A 9 -11.37 22.82 1.69
C THR A 9 -12.16 23.21 0.45
N SER A 10 -11.55 23.92 -0.50
CA SER A 10 -12.28 24.45 -1.67
C SER A 10 -12.92 23.38 -2.56
N LEU A 11 -12.32 22.19 -2.63
CA LEU A 11 -12.78 21.07 -3.47
C LEU A 11 -13.35 19.90 -2.66
N PHE A 12 -12.82 19.64 -1.47
CA PHE A 12 -13.27 18.57 -0.60
C PHE A 12 -12.94 18.86 0.87
N VAL A 13 -13.68 18.21 1.76
CA VAL A 13 -13.48 18.28 3.22
C VAL A 13 -12.84 17.00 3.74
N ASN A 14 -13.27 15.85 3.22
CA ASN A 14 -12.85 14.53 3.67
C ASN A 14 -12.00 13.82 2.62
N THR A 15 -11.04 13.02 3.06
CA THR A 15 -10.27 12.11 2.23
C THR A 15 -10.41 10.69 2.78
N ILE A 16 -10.67 9.72 1.89
CA ILE A 16 -10.51 8.30 2.21
C ILE A 16 -9.36 7.77 1.35
N ALA A 17 -8.40 7.11 1.99
CA ALA A 17 -7.28 6.49 1.29
C ALA A 17 -7.13 5.03 1.78
N ALA A 18 -7.62 4.10 0.99
CA ALA A 18 -7.41 2.66 1.19
C ALA A 18 -6.19 2.25 0.37
N SER A 19 -5.13 1.80 1.05
CA SER A 19 -3.85 1.42 0.45
C SER A 19 -3.25 2.53 -0.43
N PRO A 20 -2.96 3.73 0.14
CA PRO A 20 -2.42 4.83 -0.65
C PRO A 20 -1.12 4.42 -1.34
N TYR A 21 -1.18 4.30 -2.66
CA TYR A 21 -0.06 3.89 -3.50
C TYR A 21 0.98 5.00 -3.63
N LEU A 22 2.23 4.67 -3.33
CA LEU A 22 3.38 5.54 -3.41
C LEU A 22 4.47 4.96 -4.32
N PRO A 23 4.38 5.19 -5.64
CA PRO A 23 5.46 4.85 -6.54
C PRO A 23 6.66 5.75 -6.33
N MET A 24 7.81 5.33 -6.88
CA MET A 24 8.93 6.24 -7.13
C MET A 24 8.50 7.35 -8.09
N GLN A 25 8.35 8.56 -7.56
CA GLN A 25 7.89 9.77 -8.20
C GLN A 25 9.07 10.66 -8.64
N TYR A 26 9.49 10.48 -9.88
CA TYR A 26 10.52 11.31 -10.50
C TYR A 26 9.98 12.66 -10.98
N GLY A 27 10.86 13.63 -11.21
CA GLY A 27 10.51 14.85 -11.93
C GLY A 27 10.07 14.55 -13.36
N TYR A 28 9.12 15.30 -13.91
CA TYR A 28 8.51 15.01 -15.21
C TYR A 28 9.49 14.92 -16.39
N LYS A 29 10.68 15.51 -16.26
CA LYS A 29 11.76 15.54 -17.26
C LYS A 29 13.03 14.82 -16.80
N ASP A 30 12.96 14.08 -15.69
CA ASP A 30 14.07 13.25 -15.24
C ASP A 30 14.28 12.09 -16.21
N TRP A 31 15.42 11.40 -16.05
CA TRP A 31 15.85 10.37 -16.98
C TRP A 31 14.84 9.21 -17.09
N LEU A 32 14.20 8.80 -15.98
CA LEU A 32 13.30 7.65 -15.98
C LEU A 32 11.99 7.94 -16.76
N PRO A 33 11.20 9.00 -16.45
CA PRO A 33 10.04 9.34 -17.28
C PRO A 33 10.39 9.66 -18.74
N SER A 34 11.55 10.28 -18.98
CA SER A 34 12.03 10.58 -20.34
C SER A 34 12.34 9.30 -21.14
N GLN A 35 13.00 8.33 -20.51
CA GLN A 35 13.30 7.04 -21.11
C GLN A 35 12.02 6.29 -21.48
N SER A 36 11.06 6.20 -20.56
CA SER A 36 9.73 5.62 -20.81
C SER A 36 9.01 6.31 -21.97
N TYR A 37 9.03 7.65 -22.01
CA TYR A 37 8.41 8.43 -23.08
C TYR A 37 8.99 8.10 -24.47
N TYR A 38 10.31 8.00 -24.59
CA TYR A 38 10.95 7.68 -25.88
C TYR A 38 10.77 6.23 -26.30
N ALA A 39 10.77 5.29 -25.35
CA ALA A 39 10.49 3.88 -25.62
C ALA A 39 9.06 3.71 -26.14
N PHE A 40 8.09 4.34 -25.46
CA PHE A 40 6.69 4.38 -25.88
C PHE A 40 6.48 5.03 -27.25
N ALA A 41 7.12 6.18 -27.47
CA ALA A 41 7.07 6.84 -28.76
C ALA A 41 7.58 5.94 -29.88
N THR A 42 8.67 5.21 -29.64
CA THR A 42 9.22 4.25 -30.60
C THR A 42 8.24 3.10 -30.86
N GLU A 43 7.69 2.49 -29.81
CA GLU A 43 6.73 1.38 -29.89
C GLU A 43 5.44 1.79 -30.61
N ALA A 44 4.95 3.01 -30.39
CA ALA A 44 3.79 3.56 -31.10
C ALA A 44 4.08 3.95 -32.57
N GLY A 45 5.31 3.75 -33.05
CA GLY A 45 5.73 4.13 -34.40
C GLY A 45 5.91 5.63 -34.59
N CYS A 46 6.40 6.32 -33.56
CA CYS A 46 6.80 7.73 -33.51
C CYS A 46 8.26 7.89 -32.99
N PRO A 47 9.24 7.17 -33.54
CA PRO A 47 10.59 7.13 -32.98
C PRO A 47 11.28 8.51 -33.04
N PRO A 48 12.12 8.86 -32.04
CA PRO A 48 12.97 10.04 -32.08
C PRO A 48 14.20 9.83 -32.99
N SER A 49 13.98 9.45 -34.26
CA SER A 49 15.04 9.01 -35.17
C SER A 49 15.83 10.15 -35.83
N LEU A 50 15.32 11.38 -35.76
CA LEU A 50 15.92 12.57 -36.37
C LEU A 50 16.03 13.72 -35.35
N PRO A 51 17.01 14.63 -35.52
CA PRO A 51 17.16 15.81 -34.66
C PRO A 51 16.01 16.80 -34.84
N TYR A 52 15.88 17.72 -33.88
CA TYR A 52 14.91 18.81 -33.93
C TYR A 52 15.02 19.60 -35.24
N GLY A 53 13.89 19.82 -35.91
CA GLY A 53 13.80 20.52 -37.19
C GLY A 53 14.01 19.67 -38.44
N ALA A 54 14.49 18.42 -38.31
CA ALA A 54 14.62 17.49 -39.44
C ALA A 54 13.40 16.57 -39.63
N HIS A 55 12.49 16.54 -38.65
CA HIS A 55 11.26 15.77 -38.70
C HIS A 55 10.08 16.67 -39.13
N PRO A 56 9.12 16.20 -39.96
CA PRO A 56 7.97 17.00 -40.39
C PRO A 56 7.01 17.36 -39.26
N GLN A 57 7.09 16.65 -38.13
CA GLN A 57 6.28 16.84 -36.93
C GLN A 57 7.07 16.43 -35.68
N THR A 58 6.68 16.95 -34.52
CA THR A 58 7.23 16.53 -33.22
C THR A 58 6.77 15.11 -32.85
N ILE A 59 7.47 14.47 -31.91
CA ILE A 59 7.08 13.17 -31.34
C ILE A 59 5.66 13.24 -30.79
N PHE A 60 5.34 14.29 -30.03
CA PHE A 60 4.01 14.48 -29.44
C PHE A 60 2.91 14.63 -30.51
N GLN A 61 3.15 15.40 -31.56
CA GLN A 61 2.18 15.52 -32.67
C GLN A 61 1.96 14.17 -33.37
N CYS A 62 3.01 13.38 -33.56
CA CYS A 62 2.87 12.03 -34.10
C CYS A 62 2.01 11.15 -33.19
N LEU A 63 2.25 11.16 -31.87
CA LEU A 63 1.50 10.39 -30.89
C LEU A 63 0.02 10.77 -30.86
N VAL A 64 -0.30 12.07 -30.88
CA VAL A 64 -1.69 12.57 -30.93
C VAL A 64 -2.42 12.12 -32.21
N GLY A 65 -1.68 11.84 -33.29
CA GLY A 65 -2.23 11.33 -34.55
C GLY A 65 -2.41 9.81 -34.62
N LYS A 66 -2.01 9.04 -33.59
CA LYS A 66 -2.19 7.58 -33.55
C LYS A 66 -3.59 7.22 -33.08
N ASP A 67 -4.07 6.07 -33.53
CA ASP A 67 -5.28 5.46 -32.99
C ASP A 67 -5.07 4.99 -31.54
N THR A 68 -6.18 4.89 -30.81
CA THR A 68 -6.18 4.54 -29.39
C THR A 68 -5.62 3.14 -29.13
N ASP A 69 -5.90 2.16 -29.99
CA ASP A 69 -5.44 0.78 -29.81
C ASP A 69 -3.92 0.68 -29.92
N THR A 70 -3.31 1.42 -30.85
CA THR A 70 -1.85 1.55 -30.97
C THR A 70 -1.22 2.12 -29.69
N LEU A 71 -1.81 3.17 -29.13
CA LEU A 71 -1.29 3.79 -27.90
C LEU A 71 -1.47 2.88 -26.68
N ILE A 72 -2.61 2.18 -26.55
CA ILE A 72 -2.84 1.22 -25.47
C ILE A 72 -1.84 0.07 -25.56
N ASN A 73 -1.68 -0.53 -26.73
CA ASN A 73 -0.74 -1.64 -26.94
C ASN A 73 0.69 -1.21 -26.66
N ALA A 74 1.12 -0.05 -27.17
CA ALA A 74 2.45 0.47 -26.90
C ALA A 74 2.69 0.73 -25.40
N SER A 75 1.68 1.24 -24.69
CA SER A 75 1.76 1.48 -23.25
C SER A 75 1.90 0.17 -22.47
N ALA A 76 1.13 -0.86 -22.83
CA ALA A 76 1.19 -2.18 -22.22
C ALA A 76 2.56 -2.83 -22.46
N THR A 77 2.99 -2.92 -23.73
CA THR A 77 4.28 -3.51 -24.12
C THR A 77 5.44 -2.88 -23.36
N ILE A 78 5.52 -1.55 -23.31
CA ILE A 78 6.62 -0.87 -22.62
C ILE A 78 6.56 -1.07 -21.10
N SER A 79 5.37 -1.04 -20.50
CA SER A 79 5.24 -1.28 -19.05
C SER A 79 5.61 -2.72 -18.67
N GLU A 80 5.20 -3.71 -19.46
CA GLU A 80 5.50 -5.13 -19.23
C GLU A 80 6.97 -5.50 -19.49
N SER A 81 7.69 -4.69 -20.27
CA SER A 81 9.13 -4.89 -20.52
C SER A 81 10.03 -4.44 -19.36
N GLY A 82 9.47 -3.74 -18.36
CA GLY A 82 10.18 -3.22 -17.20
C GLY A 82 10.41 -4.26 -16.10
N ASN A 83 10.85 -3.77 -14.93
CA ASN A 83 10.99 -4.61 -13.75
C ASN A 83 9.63 -5.07 -13.25
N TYR A 84 9.56 -6.29 -12.71
CA TYR A 84 8.33 -6.83 -12.11
C TYR A 84 7.77 -5.87 -11.05
N GLY A 85 6.45 -5.67 -11.05
CA GLY A 85 5.78 -4.77 -10.09
C GLY A 85 6.10 -3.29 -10.29
N THR A 86 6.55 -2.89 -11.48
CA THR A 86 6.77 -1.48 -11.86
C THR A 86 6.00 -1.13 -13.13
N TRP A 87 5.84 0.16 -13.40
CA TRP A 87 5.11 0.66 -14.56
C TRP A 87 5.90 1.78 -15.23
N ALA A 88 5.83 1.86 -16.56
CA ALA A 88 6.56 2.87 -17.31
C ALA A 88 6.01 4.30 -17.10
N PHE A 89 4.72 4.41 -16.75
CA PHE A 89 4.00 5.67 -16.59
C PHE A 89 3.41 5.75 -15.19
N LEU A 90 4.06 6.57 -14.36
CA LEU A 90 3.66 6.84 -12.98
C LEU A 90 3.44 8.35 -12.81
N PRO A 91 2.77 8.79 -11.73
CA PRO A 91 2.74 10.20 -11.37
C PRO A 91 4.17 10.79 -11.32
N VAL A 92 4.30 12.05 -11.72
CA VAL A 92 5.58 12.78 -11.74
C VAL A 92 5.46 14.09 -10.99
N THR A 93 6.58 14.60 -10.47
CA THR A 93 6.66 15.96 -9.95
C THR A 93 6.74 16.93 -11.12
N ASP A 94 5.68 17.70 -11.36
CA ASP A 94 5.56 18.65 -12.47
C ASP A 94 5.85 20.10 -12.06
N GLY A 95 5.96 20.38 -10.75
CA GLY A 95 6.16 21.72 -10.20
C GLY A 95 4.92 22.61 -10.24
N VAL A 96 3.77 22.07 -10.66
CA VAL A 96 2.50 22.80 -10.78
C VAL A 96 1.41 22.10 -9.97
N PHE A 97 0.98 20.92 -10.40
CA PHE A 97 -0.02 20.12 -9.70
C PHE A 97 0.60 19.32 -8.56
N VAL A 98 1.69 18.59 -8.83
CA VAL A 98 2.52 17.90 -7.84
C VAL A 98 3.85 18.65 -7.73
N GLN A 99 4.02 19.36 -6.63
CA GLN A 99 5.10 20.32 -6.46
C GLN A 99 6.30 19.76 -5.70
N ASP A 100 6.13 18.65 -4.99
CA ASP A 100 7.18 18.00 -4.21
C ASP A 100 6.90 16.50 -4.07
N LEU A 101 7.92 15.77 -3.62
CA LEU A 101 7.82 14.37 -3.24
C LEU A 101 6.81 14.18 -2.10
N PRO A 102 5.88 13.22 -2.21
CA PRO A 102 4.93 12.89 -1.15
C PRO A 102 5.58 12.65 0.22
N SER A 103 6.70 11.93 0.32
CA SER A 103 7.40 11.72 1.60
C SER A 103 7.77 13.03 2.28
N GLN A 104 8.18 14.04 1.51
CA GLN A 104 8.59 15.36 2.00
C GLN A 104 7.40 16.29 2.27
N GLN A 105 6.39 16.25 1.40
CA GLN A 105 5.23 17.13 1.53
C GLN A 105 4.31 16.71 2.69
N LEU A 106 4.09 15.41 2.88
CA LEU A 106 3.33 14.87 4.00
C LEU A 106 4.00 15.17 5.34
N LEU A 107 5.33 15.11 5.41
CA LEU A 107 6.14 15.52 6.56
C LEU A 107 5.87 16.97 6.99
N ARG A 108 5.76 17.89 6.02
CA ARG A 108 5.41 19.30 6.29
C ARG A 108 3.92 19.51 6.53
N LYS A 109 3.14 18.44 6.46
CA LYS A 109 1.68 18.39 6.63
C LYS A 109 0.95 19.33 5.68
N GLN A 110 1.45 19.41 4.44
CA GLN A 110 0.90 20.23 3.38
C GLN A 110 -0.15 19.43 2.59
N VAL A 111 -1.36 19.37 3.12
CA VAL A 111 -2.50 18.64 2.53
C VAL A 111 -3.72 19.55 2.39
N ASN A 112 -4.59 19.22 1.43
CA ASN A 112 -5.92 19.83 1.27
C ASN A 112 -6.93 19.00 2.07
N GLY A 113 -8.10 19.55 2.41
CA GLY A 113 -9.09 18.89 3.27
C GLY A 113 -8.74 18.94 4.75
N ILE A 114 -9.66 18.44 5.59
CA ILE A 114 -9.54 18.50 7.05
C ILE A 114 -9.70 17.16 7.76
N ASN A 115 -10.43 16.20 7.19
CA ASN A 115 -10.60 14.88 7.79
C ASN A 115 -10.05 13.78 6.88
N ALA A 116 -9.40 12.77 7.46
CA ALA A 116 -8.90 11.62 6.69
C ALA A 116 -9.24 10.28 7.35
N LEU A 117 -9.75 9.32 6.57
CA LEU A 117 -9.84 7.91 6.94
C LEU A 117 -8.87 7.13 6.06
N ILE A 118 -7.85 6.54 6.67
CA ILE A 118 -6.70 5.99 5.95
C ILE A 118 -6.47 4.56 6.39
N GLY A 119 -6.26 3.66 5.45
CA GLY A 119 -5.96 2.27 5.76
C GLY A 119 -5.03 1.61 4.77
N ASN A 120 -4.67 0.38 5.10
CA ASN A 120 -3.88 -0.53 4.28
C ASN A 120 -4.32 -1.97 4.58
N ASN A 121 -4.03 -2.89 3.69
CA ASN A 121 -4.20 -4.32 3.91
C ASN A 121 -2.94 -4.89 4.58
N ALA A 122 -3.06 -6.03 5.25
CA ALA A 122 -1.93 -6.61 5.99
C ALA A 122 -0.83 -7.17 5.07
N ALA A 123 -1.17 -7.63 3.86
CA ALA A 123 -0.24 -8.23 2.89
C ALA A 123 -0.30 -7.51 1.52
N GLU A 124 0.12 -6.25 1.46
CA GLU A 124 0.07 -5.45 0.22
C GLU A 124 1.04 -5.94 -0.86
N GLY A 125 2.21 -6.46 -0.46
CA GLY A 125 3.36 -6.70 -1.33
C GLY A 125 3.31 -7.88 -2.31
N PRO A 126 2.68 -9.04 -2.02
CA PRO A 126 2.89 -10.28 -2.79
C PRO A 126 2.58 -10.19 -4.28
N SER A 127 1.69 -9.27 -4.70
CA SER A 127 1.37 -9.07 -6.13
C SER A 127 2.40 -8.26 -6.90
N PHE A 128 3.38 -7.68 -6.20
CA PHE A 128 4.33 -6.70 -6.75
C PHE A 128 5.80 -7.12 -6.58
N VAL A 129 6.03 -8.28 -5.98
CA VAL A 129 7.37 -8.83 -5.75
C VAL A 129 7.50 -10.18 -6.48
N PRO A 130 8.62 -10.44 -7.17
CA PRO A 130 8.89 -11.76 -7.74
C PRO A 130 8.79 -12.87 -6.70
N GLN A 131 8.03 -13.92 -7.01
CA GLN A 131 7.72 -15.02 -6.08
C GLN A 131 8.79 -16.13 -6.10
N ASN A 132 10.06 -15.76 -6.26
CA ASN A 132 11.20 -16.65 -6.32
C ASN A 132 12.40 -16.16 -5.48
N ILE A 133 12.16 -15.31 -4.48
CA ILE A 133 13.18 -14.81 -3.56
C ILE A 133 13.36 -15.81 -2.42
N THR A 134 14.31 -16.73 -2.60
CA THR A 134 14.50 -17.89 -1.70
C THR A 134 15.68 -17.75 -0.75
N SER A 135 16.59 -16.81 -0.97
CA SER A 135 17.77 -16.56 -0.14
C SER A 135 17.99 -15.07 0.11
N GLU A 136 18.83 -14.73 1.10
CA GLU A 136 19.21 -13.33 1.32
C GLU A 136 19.97 -12.74 0.12
N ASP A 137 20.76 -13.54 -0.60
CA ASP A 137 21.41 -13.11 -1.84
C ASP A 137 20.38 -12.75 -2.93
N ASN A 138 19.29 -13.51 -3.06
CA ASN A 138 18.19 -13.16 -3.97
C ASN A 138 17.52 -11.85 -3.55
N LEU A 139 17.29 -11.67 -2.25
CA LEU A 139 16.71 -10.46 -1.70
C LEU A 139 17.59 -9.24 -1.99
N VAL A 140 18.91 -9.33 -1.75
CA VAL A 140 19.87 -8.25 -2.02
C VAL A 140 19.90 -7.90 -3.52
N ALA A 141 19.93 -8.90 -4.40
CA ALA A 141 19.88 -8.67 -5.84
C ALA A 141 18.59 -7.97 -6.28
N TRP A 142 17.45 -8.37 -5.68
CA TRP A 142 16.17 -7.69 -5.92
C TRP A 142 16.17 -6.25 -5.39
N LEU A 143 16.70 -6.00 -4.19
CA LEU A 143 16.82 -4.64 -3.64
C LEU A 143 17.67 -3.71 -4.52
N GLN A 144 18.77 -4.21 -5.07
CA GLN A 144 19.61 -3.45 -6.02
C GLN A 144 18.87 -3.08 -7.30
N LEU A 145 18.02 -3.99 -7.78
CA LEU A 145 17.20 -3.76 -8.98
C LEU A 145 16.06 -2.78 -8.71
N THR A 146 15.37 -2.96 -7.57
CA THR A 146 14.21 -2.17 -7.18
C THR A 146 14.61 -0.75 -6.78
N PHE A 147 15.71 -0.57 -6.05
CA PHE A 147 16.20 0.72 -5.55
C PHE A 147 17.55 1.09 -6.18
N PRO A 148 17.57 1.54 -7.45
CA PRO A 148 18.80 1.73 -8.22
C PRO A 148 19.73 2.83 -7.68
N LEU A 149 19.25 3.69 -6.77
CA LEU A 149 20.04 4.74 -6.12
C LEU A 149 20.64 4.29 -4.77
N PHE A 150 20.31 3.09 -4.29
CA PHE A 150 20.86 2.58 -3.04
C PHE A 150 22.32 2.17 -3.18
N THR A 151 23.11 2.56 -2.18
CA THR A 151 24.44 2.01 -1.97
C THR A 151 24.36 0.68 -1.22
N ASN A 152 25.48 -0.04 -1.14
CA ASN A 152 25.56 -1.24 -0.31
C ASN A 152 25.25 -0.95 1.17
N ASP A 153 25.62 0.23 1.67
CA ASP A 153 25.33 0.63 3.05
C ASP A 153 23.83 0.87 3.25
N ASP A 154 23.13 1.38 2.24
CA ASP A 154 21.67 1.59 2.31
C ASP A 154 20.92 0.27 2.28
N ILE A 155 21.36 -0.69 1.46
CA ILE A 155 20.84 -2.06 1.49
C ILE A 155 21.09 -2.71 2.85
N ALA A 156 22.29 -2.54 3.42
CA ALA A 156 22.59 -3.06 4.75
C ALA A 156 21.67 -2.44 5.83
N LYS A 157 21.30 -1.15 5.71
CA LYS A 157 20.28 -0.54 6.57
C LYS A 157 18.91 -1.18 6.38
N VAL A 158 18.46 -1.44 5.15
CA VAL A 158 17.20 -2.18 4.92
C VAL A 158 17.25 -3.51 5.66
N LEU A 159 18.32 -4.30 5.50
CA LEU A 159 18.43 -5.60 6.17
C LEU A 159 18.45 -5.47 7.70
N LEU A 160 19.02 -4.39 8.25
CA LEU A 160 19.02 -4.08 9.68
C LEU A 160 17.62 -3.76 10.21
N TYR A 161 16.82 -2.98 9.47
CA TYR A 161 15.45 -2.61 9.86
C TYR A 161 14.45 -3.75 9.63
N TYR A 162 14.77 -4.70 8.75
CA TYR A 162 13.98 -5.90 8.49
C TYR A 162 14.72 -7.15 8.97
N PRO A 163 14.94 -7.36 10.27
CA PRO A 163 15.74 -8.49 10.73
C PRO A 163 15.06 -9.84 10.44
N SER A 164 15.82 -10.79 9.90
CA SER A 164 15.41 -12.18 9.68
C SER A 164 16.63 -13.10 9.72
N SER A 165 16.42 -14.42 9.81
CA SER A 165 17.52 -15.38 9.66
C SER A 165 18.04 -15.40 8.23
N ASN A 166 19.34 -15.64 8.04
CA ASN A 166 19.94 -15.84 6.70
C ASN A 166 19.58 -17.19 6.04
N ALA A 167 18.77 -18.02 6.70
CA ALA A 167 18.30 -19.28 6.14
C ALA A 167 17.47 -19.03 4.88
N SER A 168 17.59 -19.93 3.92
CA SER A 168 16.72 -19.94 2.75
C SER A 168 15.26 -20.18 3.15
N THR A 169 14.34 -19.59 2.39
CA THR A 169 12.91 -19.82 2.52
C THR A 169 12.61 -21.31 2.41
N ASN A 170 11.99 -21.89 3.43
CA ASN A 170 11.53 -23.27 3.40
C ASN A 170 10.19 -23.32 2.65
N PRO A 171 10.09 -23.96 1.48
CA PRO A 171 8.84 -24.01 0.71
C PRO A 171 7.72 -24.79 1.41
N ASN A 172 8.05 -25.57 2.45
CA ASN A 172 7.09 -26.34 3.25
C ASN A 172 6.80 -25.70 4.61
N ALA A 173 7.26 -24.47 4.85
CA ALA A 173 6.93 -23.76 6.09
C ALA A 173 5.41 -23.51 6.16
N PRO A 174 4.80 -23.60 7.35
CA PRO A 174 3.38 -23.29 7.51
C PRO A 174 3.10 -21.82 7.19
N LEU A 175 2.05 -21.59 6.41
CA LEU A 175 1.54 -20.25 6.09
C LEU A 175 0.38 -19.91 7.02
N TYR A 176 0.49 -18.80 7.73
CA TYR A 176 -0.54 -18.31 8.64
C TYR A 176 -0.37 -16.81 8.87
N ALA A 177 -1.50 -16.11 9.04
CA ALA A 177 -1.49 -14.70 9.37
C ALA A 177 -0.90 -14.47 10.78
N THR A 178 -0.19 -13.35 10.92
CA THR A 178 0.40 -12.92 12.18
C THR A 178 -0.67 -12.31 13.09
N SER A 179 -0.42 -12.35 14.41
CA SER A 179 -1.28 -11.64 15.38
C SER A 179 -1.00 -10.13 15.38
N GLY A 180 0.18 -9.73 14.88
CA GLY A 180 0.64 -8.35 14.77
C GLY A 180 1.14 -7.71 16.07
N ASP A 181 0.71 -8.19 17.23
CA ASP A 181 1.12 -7.68 18.55
C ASP A 181 2.14 -8.56 19.28
N SER A 182 2.40 -9.78 18.80
CA SER A 182 3.20 -10.79 19.47
C SER A 182 3.68 -11.88 18.51
N GLY A 183 4.70 -12.65 18.89
CA GLY A 183 5.16 -13.81 18.10
C GLY A 183 5.82 -13.43 16.77
N PRO A 184 5.79 -14.33 15.76
CA PRO A 184 6.23 -14.00 14.40
C PRO A 184 5.48 -12.78 13.85
N SER A 185 6.15 -12.01 12.99
CA SER A 185 5.59 -10.79 12.39
C SER A 185 5.75 -10.81 10.87
N ALA A 186 5.13 -9.85 10.21
CA ALA A 186 5.23 -9.60 8.77
C ALA A 186 6.68 -9.42 8.27
N LEU A 187 7.67 -9.31 9.16
CA LEU A 187 9.09 -9.36 8.78
C LEU A 187 9.45 -10.64 8.01
N ASN A 188 8.82 -11.77 8.31
CA ASN A 188 9.15 -13.06 7.67
C ASN A 188 8.05 -14.14 7.80
N GLN A 189 6.83 -13.79 8.22
CA GLN A 189 5.68 -14.69 8.27
C GLN A 189 4.40 -13.98 7.82
N SER A 190 3.63 -14.62 6.93
CA SER A 190 2.24 -14.27 6.62
C SER A 190 1.42 -15.49 6.18
N SER A 191 0.16 -15.28 5.81
CA SER A 191 -0.70 -16.31 5.20
C SER A 191 -0.30 -16.68 3.78
N VAL A 192 0.64 -15.96 3.17
CA VAL A 192 1.00 -16.08 1.74
C VAL A 192 2.50 -16.22 1.50
N GLY A 193 3.34 -16.00 2.52
CA GLY A 193 4.78 -16.11 2.40
C GLY A 193 5.47 -16.40 3.74
N THR A 194 6.71 -16.88 3.66
CA THR A 194 7.63 -16.97 4.81
C THR A 194 9.06 -16.64 4.41
N GLY A 195 9.93 -16.45 5.40
CA GLY A 195 11.37 -16.35 5.19
C GLY A 195 11.77 -15.12 4.38
N GLN A 196 12.64 -15.30 3.38
CA GLN A 196 13.15 -14.20 2.57
C GLN A 196 12.13 -13.68 1.55
N GLN A 197 11.18 -14.52 1.13
CA GLN A 197 10.10 -14.09 0.24
C GLN A 197 9.18 -13.11 0.97
N GLU A 198 8.69 -13.48 2.16
CA GLU A 198 7.84 -12.58 2.95
C GLU A 198 8.58 -11.31 3.36
N ARG A 199 9.88 -11.40 3.64
CA ARG A 199 10.70 -10.21 3.92
C ARG A 199 10.71 -9.25 2.74
N ALA A 200 10.83 -9.76 1.50
CA ALA A 200 10.75 -8.94 0.29
C ALA A 200 9.34 -8.36 0.09
N ASP A 201 8.31 -9.17 0.26
CA ASP A 201 6.90 -8.77 0.15
C ASP A 201 6.60 -7.64 1.16
N ASN A 202 7.05 -7.76 2.40
CA ASN A 202 6.84 -6.75 3.44
C ASN A 202 7.67 -5.48 3.22
N ILE A 203 8.90 -5.59 2.70
CA ILE A 203 9.69 -4.40 2.30
C ILE A 203 8.92 -3.60 1.24
N TYR A 204 8.42 -4.26 0.19
CA TYR A 204 7.66 -3.59 -0.85
C TYR A 204 6.33 -3.05 -0.31
N ALA A 205 5.61 -3.82 0.50
CA ALA A 205 4.37 -3.39 1.13
C ALA A 205 4.56 -2.10 1.92
N GLU A 206 5.62 -2.04 2.72
CA GLU A 206 5.87 -0.92 3.62
C GLU A 206 6.33 0.34 2.90
N THR A 207 7.25 0.25 1.94
CA THR A 207 7.68 1.42 1.16
C THR A 207 6.53 1.97 0.29
N THR A 208 5.75 1.08 -0.34
CA THR A 208 4.82 1.47 -1.41
C THR A 208 3.39 1.76 -0.95
N PHE A 209 2.90 1.16 0.14
CA PHE A 209 1.49 1.27 0.56
C PHE A 209 1.33 1.55 2.05
N VAL A 210 1.97 0.75 2.89
CA VAL A 210 1.71 0.77 4.33
C VAL A 210 2.29 2.03 4.95
N CYS A 211 3.58 2.34 4.81
CA CYS A 211 4.14 3.56 5.42
C CYS A 211 3.58 4.87 4.86
N PRO A 212 3.29 5.01 3.56
CA PRO A 212 2.55 6.16 3.03
C PRO A 212 1.20 6.37 3.75
N SER A 213 0.51 5.29 4.14
CA SER A 213 -0.73 5.38 4.93
C SER A 213 -0.50 5.96 6.34
N TYR A 214 0.65 5.66 6.97
CA TYR A 214 1.03 6.23 8.27
C TYR A 214 1.36 7.72 8.12
N TRP A 215 2.14 8.08 7.10
CA TRP A 215 2.55 9.46 6.86
C TRP A 215 1.37 10.34 6.50
N MET A 216 0.42 9.81 5.73
CA MET A 216 -0.82 10.50 5.42
C MET A 216 -1.68 10.69 6.67
N ALA A 217 -1.79 9.69 7.56
CA ALA A 217 -2.55 9.84 8.80
C ALA A 217 -1.92 10.90 9.70
N GLU A 218 -0.60 10.91 9.82
CA GLU A 218 0.14 11.91 10.55
C GLU A 218 -0.06 13.34 9.97
N ALA A 219 -0.09 13.48 8.65
CA ALA A 219 -0.25 14.77 7.98
C ALA A 219 -1.60 15.46 8.28
N TYR A 220 -2.61 14.69 8.68
CA TYR A 220 -3.94 15.18 9.09
C TYR A 220 -4.16 15.19 10.61
N SER A 221 -3.13 14.93 11.44
CA SER A 221 -3.27 14.81 12.90
C SER A 221 -3.12 16.12 13.68
N ASP A 222 -3.05 17.27 13.01
CA ASP A 222 -2.85 18.58 13.65
C ASP A 222 -3.46 19.76 12.87
N ARG A 223 -3.26 21.00 13.36
CA ARG A 223 -3.74 22.24 12.73
C ARG A 223 -5.25 22.25 12.47
N GLY A 224 -6.03 21.71 13.41
CA GLY A 224 -7.49 21.61 13.32
C GLY A 224 -7.97 20.51 12.36
N ARG A 225 -7.10 19.58 11.97
CA ARG A 225 -7.41 18.41 11.15
C ARG A 225 -7.50 17.15 12.01
N THR A 226 -8.22 16.16 11.50
CA THR A 226 -8.44 14.88 12.17
C THR A 226 -8.15 13.74 11.20
N SER A 227 -7.50 12.68 11.67
CA SER A 227 -7.37 11.45 10.90
C SER A 227 -7.74 10.23 11.73
N PHE A 228 -8.13 9.16 11.05
CA PHE A 228 -8.40 7.85 11.62
C PHE A 228 -7.66 6.82 10.78
N LYS A 229 -7.00 5.87 11.43
CA LYS A 229 -6.22 4.84 10.75
C LYS A 229 -6.80 3.45 10.97
N TYR A 230 -6.86 2.63 9.91
CA TYR A 230 -7.15 1.21 10.01
C TYR A 230 -6.09 0.34 9.33
N GLN A 231 -6.13 -0.95 9.64
CA GLN A 231 -5.56 -2.03 8.82
C GLN A 231 -6.65 -3.07 8.55
N PHE A 232 -6.77 -3.55 7.33
CA PHE A 232 -7.60 -4.72 6.99
C PHE A 232 -6.73 -5.98 7.05
N SER A 233 -7.14 -6.94 7.87
CA SER A 233 -6.30 -8.11 8.23
C SER A 233 -6.97 -9.46 7.98
N VAL A 234 -8.15 -9.50 7.35
CA VAL A 234 -8.79 -10.76 6.97
C VAL A 234 -7.90 -11.50 5.97
N PRO A 235 -7.37 -12.69 6.31
CA PRO A 235 -6.45 -13.41 5.43
C PRO A 235 -7.10 -13.72 4.07
N PRO A 236 -6.38 -13.53 2.95
CA PRO A 236 -4.93 -13.30 2.87
C PRO A 236 -4.54 -11.82 2.95
N ALA A 237 -5.52 -10.92 3.07
CA ALA A 237 -5.34 -9.46 3.14
C ALA A 237 -4.40 -8.92 2.04
N LEU A 238 -4.56 -9.42 0.82
CA LEU A 238 -3.80 -8.96 -0.34
C LEU A 238 -4.21 -7.54 -0.72
N HIS A 239 -3.39 -6.88 -1.52
CA HIS A 239 -3.75 -5.59 -2.11
C HIS A 239 -5.11 -5.66 -2.82
N GLY A 240 -6.03 -4.76 -2.43
CA GLY A 240 -7.40 -4.69 -2.95
C GLY A 240 -8.41 -5.68 -2.34
N SER A 241 -8.01 -6.54 -1.40
CA SER A 241 -8.95 -7.47 -0.72
C SER A 241 -10.09 -6.76 0.01
N ASP A 242 -9.84 -5.56 0.53
CA ASP A 242 -10.80 -4.72 1.25
C ASP A 242 -11.85 -4.05 0.34
N VAL A 243 -11.62 -4.02 -0.98
CA VAL A 243 -12.61 -3.53 -1.97
C VAL A 243 -13.77 -4.51 -2.14
N SER A 244 -13.51 -5.80 -1.96
CA SER A 244 -14.55 -6.82 -2.06
C SER A 244 -15.42 -6.81 -0.80
N GLY A 245 -16.62 -6.24 -0.90
CA GLY A 245 -17.62 -6.31 0.18
C GLY A 245 -18.27 -7.69 0.36
N SER A 246 -17.86 -8.68 -0.44
CA SER A 246 -18.39 -10.04 -0.43
C SER A 246 -17.39 -11.03 -1.02
N ALA A 247 -16.60 -11.68 -0.16
CA ALA A 247 -15.76 -12.82 -0.51
C ALA A 247 -16.08 -14.00 0.41
N PRO A 248 -15.78 -15.26 0.04
CA PRO A 248 -16.08 -16.43 0.87
C PRO A 248 -15.51 -16.36 2.29
N ASN A 249 -14.35 -15.69 2.41
CA ASN A 249 -13.63 -15.45 3.66
C ASN A 249 -14.07 -14.19 4.41
N ILE A 250 -15.03 -13.41 3.90
CA ILE A 250 -15.52 -12.18 4.56
C ILE A 250 -16.92 -12.41 5.12
N GLY A 251 -17.05 -12.37 6.45
CA GLY A 251 -18.34 -12.51 7.13
C GLY A 251 -19.31 -11.34 6.85
N PRO A 252 -20.64 -11.59 6.89
CA PRO A 252 -21.65 -10.55 6.64
C PRO A 252 -21.63 -9.44 7.71
N ASP A 253 -21.26 -9.77 8.95
CA ASP A 253 -21.10 -8.80 10.04
C ASP A 253 -19.92 -7.86 9.80
N LEU A 254 -18.77 -8.37 9.34
CA LEU A 254 -17.61 -7.54 9.04
C LEU A 254 -17.87 -6.66 7.81
N ALA A 255 -18.49 -7.23 6.78
CA ALA A 255 -18.90 -6.49 5.60
C ALA A 255 -19.88 -5.35 5.95
N LEU A 256 -20.80 -5.58 6.90
CA LEU A 256 -21.68 -4.53 7.41
C LEU A 256 -20.92 -3.46 8.19
N ALA A 257 -20.04 -3.87 9.10
CA ALA A 257 -19.23 -2.96 9.90
C ALA A 257 -18.39 -2.04 9.01
N PHE A 258 -17.70 -2.58 8.02
CA PHE A 258 -16.83 -1.79 7.14
C PHE A 258 -17.61 -0.82 6.26
N ARG A 259 -18.79 -1.23 5.73
CA ARG A 259 -19.69 -0.30 5.02
C ARG A 259 -20.20 0.83 5.91
N GLN A 260 -20.52 0.56 7.18
CA GLN A 260 -20.97 1.60 8.10
C GLN A 260 -19.83 2.54 8.51
N ILE A 261 -18.61 2.04 8.68
CA ILE A 261 -17.40 2.86 8.92
C ILE A 261 -17.25 3.91 7.80
N TRP A 262 -17.29 3.47 6.54
CA TRP A 262 -17.23 4.36 5.38
C TRP A 262 -18.42 5.33 5.34
N GLY A 263 -19.65 4.83 5.51
CA GLY A 263 -20.85 5.66 5.49
C GLY A 263 -20.86 6.75 6.56
N ASN A 264 -20.44 6.42 7.79
CA ASN A 264 -20.35 7.36 8.90
C ASN A 264 -19.24 8.38 8.66
N PHE A 265 -18.08 7.97 8.14
CA PHE A 265 -17.02 8.92 7.83
C PHE A 265 -17.44 9.91 6.73
N ILE A 266 -18.11 9.43 5.67
CA ILE A 266 -18.60 10.27 4.58
C ILE A 266 -19.64 11.29 5.07
N THR A 267 -20.58 10.85 5.92
CA THR A 267 -21.75 11.67 6.31
C THR A 267 -21.54 12.49 7.59
N ALA A 268 -20.66 12.04 8.48
CA ALA A 268 -20.46 12.61 9.81
C ALA A 268 -19.00 12.94 10.14
N ASN A 269 -18.06 12.78 9.20
CA ASN A 269 -16.62 13.01 9.38
C ASN A 269 -15.96 12.12 10.46
N ASN A 270 -16.66 11.10 10.94
CA ASN A 270 -16.23 10.21 12.02
C ASN A 270 -16.56 8.75 11.63
N PRO A 271 -15.58 7.84 11.59
CA PRO A 271 -15.79 6.46 11.17
C PRO A 271 -16.41 5.55 12.24
N SER A 272 -16.63 6.05 13.46
CA SER A 272 -17.10 5.23 14.59
C SER A 272 -18.44 4.57 14.29
N ILE A 273 -18.61 3.32 14.71
CA ILE A 273 -19.81 2.49 14.54
C ILE A 273 -20.31 1.97 15.88
N SER A 274 -21.60 1.67 16.04
CA SER A 274 -22.08 1.12 17.33
C SER A 274 -21.34 -0.17 17.72
N SER A 275 -21.17 -0.41 19.02
CA SER A 275 -20.51 -1.63 19.50
C SER A 275 -21.20 -2.92 19.01
N SER A 276 -22.53 -2.92 18.87
CA SER A 276 -23.27 -4.03 18.26
C SER A 276 -22.89 -4.32 16.82
N VAL A 277 -22.54 -3.30 16.05
CA VAL A 277 -22.08 -3.48 14.67
C VAL A 277 -20.60 -3.90 14.66
N ALA A 278 -19.77 -3.31 15.52
CA ALA A 278 -18.36 -3.67 15.61
C ALA A 278 -18.16 -5.13 16.03
N ASN A 279 -18.88 -5.60 17.04
CA ASN A 279 -18.84 -6.99 17.51
C ASN A 279 -19.59 -7.96 16.58
N GLY A 280 -20.53 -7.47 15.77
CA GLY A 280 -21.34 -8.28 14.85
C GLY A 280 -22.54 -8.97 15.52
N ALA A 281 -23.59 -9.24 14.74
CA ALA A 281 -24.79 -9.90 15.23
C ALA A 281 -24.56 -11.39 15.57
N SER A 282 -23.53 -12.00 14.98
CA SER A 282 -23.13 -13.38 15.24
C SER A 282 -22.35 -13.55 16.55
N SER A 283 -21.95 -12.45 17.19
CA SER A 283 -21.26 -12.48 18.48
C SER A 283 -22.22 -12.86 19.61
N GLY A 284 -21.76 -13.73 20.52
CA GLY A 284 -22.49 -14.05 21.74
C GLY A 284 -22.70 -12.86 22.69
N ASN A 285 -21.97 -11.76 22.50
CA ASN A 285 -22.02 -10.54 23.33
C ASN A 285 -21.99 -9.26 22.48
N ALA A 286 -22.83 -9.15 21.45
CA ALA A 286 -22.83 -7.99 20.54
C ALA A 286 -22.82 -6.61 21.25
N GLY A 287 -23.47 -6.48 22.42
CA GLY A 287 -23.51 -5.23 23.19
C GLY A 287 -22.25 -4.86 23.99
N SER A 288 -21.19 -5.68 24.01
CA SER A 288 -19.98 -5.37 24.78
C SER A 288 -19.26 -4.14 24.23
N SER A 289 -18.56 -3.37 25.08
CA SER A 289 -17.76 -2.23 24.61
C SER A 289 -16.76 -2.66 23.54
N ASN A 290 -16.60 -1.85 22.51
CA ASN A 290 -15.65 -2.07 21.41
C ASN A 290 -15.08 -0.71 21.00
N ASP A 291 -13.76 -0.62 20.85
CA ASP A 291 -13.09 0.65 20.58
C ASP A 291 -13.45 1.28 19.22
N ALA A 292 -13.95 0.50 18.26
CA ALA A 292 -14.50 1.03 17.01
C ALA A 292 -15.76 1.88 17.22
N SER A 293 -16.39 1.84 18.40
CA SER A 293 -17.53 2.71 18.75
C SER A 293 -17.14 4.08 19.30
N ASN A 294 -15.88 4.22 19.70
CA ASN A 294 -15.28 5.50 20.00
C ASN A 294 -13.88 5.53 19.38
N TRP A 295 -13.85 5.45 18.05
CA TRP A 295 -12.60 5.32 17.31
C TRP A 295 -11.74 6.57 17.57
N PRO A 296 -10.58 6.44 18.24
CA PRO A 296 -9.76 7.59 18.56
C PRO A 296 -9.13 8.18 17.29
N PRO A 297 -9.03 9.52 17.17
CA PRO A 297 -8.20 10.13 16.16
C PRO A 297 -6.75 9.66 16.25
N PHE A 298 -6.12 9.43 15.10
CA PHE A 298 -4.71 9.10 15.00
C PHE A 298 -3.85 10.33 15.32
N THR A 299 -2.86 10.17 16.19
CA THR A 299 -1.83 11.19 16.47
C THR A 299 -0.47 10.52 16.67
N ILE A 300 0.62 11.29 16.60
CA ILE A 300 1.97 10.73 16.81
C ILE A 300 2.16 10.18 18.24
N TYR A 301 1.57 10.83 19.25
CA TYR A 301 1.70 10.42 20.66
C TYR A 301 0.68 9.35 21.05
N ALA A 302 -0.39 9.18 20.28
CA ALA A 302 -1.38 8.12 20.42
C ALA A 302 -1.67 7.51 19.03
N PRO A 303 -0.71 6.74 18.47
CA PRO A 303 -0.76 6.24 17.09
C PRO A 303 -1.63 4.97 17.01
N TYR A 304 -2.89 5.09 17.39
CA TYR A 304 -3.82 3.96 17.39
C TYR A 304 -4.45 3.76 16.01
N GLN A 305 -4.60 2.49 15.63
CA GLN A 305 -5.35 2.08 14.45
C GLN A 305 -6.40 1.03 14.82
N ILE A 306 -7.51 0.99 14.09
CA ILE A 306 -8.43 -0.14 14.17
C ILE A 306 -7.93 -1.25 13.25
N ASN A 307 -7.74 -2.43 13.82
CA ASN A 307 -7.51 -3.66 13.08
C ASN A 307 -8.87 -4.26 12.70
N LEU A 308 -9.23 -4.22 11.41
CA LEU A 308 -10.42 -4.84 10.86
C LEU A 308 -10.08 -6.30 10.55
N ASN A 309 -10.55 -7.22 11.41
CA ASN A 309 -10.29 -8.64 11.29
C ASN A 309 -11.53 -9.47 11.66
N GLU A 310 -11.45 -10.77 11.44
CA GLU A 310 -12.43 -11.76 11.88
C GLU A 310 -11.77 -13.05 12.40
N THR A 311 -12.56 -13.85 13.10
CA THR A 311 -12.17 -15.13 13.69
C THR A 311 -13.21 -16.20 13.44
N GLY A 312 -12.88 -17.45 13.75
CA GLY A 312 -13.74 -18.61 13.52
C GLY A 312 -13.79 -19.02 12.05
N GLY A 313 -14.97 -19.46 11.61
CA GLY A 313 -15.18 -19.95 10.26
C GLY A 313 -14.77 -21.42 10.04
N THR A 314 -15.07 -21.91 8.84
CA THR A 314 -14.77 -23.26 8.37
C THR A 314 -13.63 -23.20 7.36
N PRO A 315 -12.57 -24.02 7.49
CA PRO A 315 -11.43 -23.96 6.59
C PRO A 315 -11.81 -24.39 5.17
N PHE A 316 -11.31 -23.66 4.18
CA PHE A 316 -11.38 -24.03 2.77
C PHE A 316 -10.05 -23.71 2.07
N SER A 317 -9.76 -24.42 0.99
CA SER A 317 -8.57 -24.17 0.17
C SER A 317 -8.91 -23.21 -0.96
N THR A 318 -8.07 -22.20 -1.16
CA THR A 318 -8.17 -21.28 -2.30
C THR A 318 -6.84 -21.20 -3.02
N ASN A 319 -6.90 -21.00 -4.33
CA ASN A 319 -5.71 -20.74 -5.14
C ASN A 319 -5.44 -19.24 -5.20
N ILE A 320 -4.24 -18.83 -4.83
CA ILE A 320 -3.80 -17.45 -4.98
C ILE A 320 -2.87 -17.40 -6.18
N THR A 321 -3.40 -16.95 -7.32
CA THR A 321 -2.67 -16.93 -8.59
C THR A 321 -1.39 -16.10 -8.51
N GLN A 322 -1.40 -15.00 -7.74
CA GLN A 322 -0.28 -14.09 -7.58
C GLN A 322 0.95 -14.74 -6.94
N ILE A 323 0.76 -15.71 -6.04
CA ILE A 323 1.84 -16.44 -5.35
C ILE A 323 2.02 -17.87 -5.88
N GLY A 324 1.20 -18.28 -6.84
CA GLY A 324 1.34 -19.55 -7.56
C GLY A 324 1.02 -20.82 -6.76
N HIS A 325 0.39 -20.72 -5.58
CA HIS A 325 0.05 -21.87 -4.75
C HIS A 325 -1.25 -21.68 -3.97
N ASN A 326 -1.74 -22.77 -3.36
CA ASN A 326 -2.95 -22.75 -2.56
C ASN A 326 -2.66 -22.41 -1.10
N ILE A 327 -3.57 -21.66 -0.48
CA ILE A 327 -3.56 -21.37 0.95
C ILE A 327 -4.82 -21.93 1.62
N THR A 328 -4.83 -21.97 2.95
CA THR A 328 -6.04 -22.27 3.74
C THR A 328 -6.63 -20.96 4.24
N GLU A 329 -7.89 -20.71 3.89
CA GLU A 329 -8.69 -19.60 4.40
C GLU A 329 -9.87 -20.11 5.23
N PHE A 330 -10.56 -19.21 5.92
CA PHE A 330 -11.73 -19.55 6.73
C PHE A 330 -12.95 -18.80 6.20
N GLY A 331 -14.02 -19.54 5.92
CA GLY A 331 -15.26 -19.02 5.38
C GLY A 331 -16.46 -19.30 6.27
N GLN A 332 -17.65 -18.88 5.85
CA GLN A 332 -18.88 -19.32 6.52
C GLN A 332 -19.09 -20.84 6.43
N PRO A 333 -19.76 -21.48 7.41
CA PRO A 333 -20.34 -20.90 8.61
C PRO A 333 -19.31 -20.62 9.72
N GLY A 334 -19.62 -19.67 10.60
CA GLY A 334 -18.97 -19.49 11.90
C GLY A 334 -17.99 -18.32 12.01
N LEU A 335 -17.89 -17.47 10.99
CA LEU A 335 -17.08 -16.25 11.06
C LEU A 335 -17.71 -15.23 12.02
N GLN A 336 -16.87 -14.56 12.81
CA GLN A 336 -17.23 -13.53 13.77
C GLN A 336 -16.24 -12.37 13.70
N ASN A 337 -16.72 -11.13 13.85
CA ASN A 337 -15.83 -9.96 13.87
C ASN A 337 -14.82 -10.04 15.02
N ASP A 338 -13.58 -9.65 14.74
CA ASP A 338 -12.50 -9.46 15.71
C ASP A 338 -11.88 -8.08 15.52
N ILE A 339 -12.74 -7.06 15.57
CA ILE A 339 -12.35 -5.66 15.39
C ILE A 339 -11.75 -5.14 16.69
N THR A 340 -10.48 -4.76 16.63
CA THR A 340 -9.68 -4.37 17.81
C THR A 340 -8.93 -3.06 17.59
N LEU A 341 -8.62 -2.35 18.69
CA LEU A 341 -7.73 -1.20 18.67
C LEU A 341 -6.31 -1.65 18.97
N VAL A 342 -5.37 -1.28 18.10
CA VAL A 342 -3.96 -1.66 18.22
C VAL A 342 -3.06 -0.44 18.09
N ASN A 343 -1.85 -0.53 18.65
CA ASN A 343 -0.87 0.53 18.52
C ASN A 343 -0.10 0.36 17.21
N ALA A 344 -0.38 1.22 16.22
CA ALA A 344 0.20 1.15 14.89
C ALA A 344 1.73 1.27 14.88
N TRP A 345 2.31 1.95 15.88
CA TRP A 345 3.75 2.15 16.00
C TRP A 345 4.49 0.86 16.36
N THR A 346 3.97 0.10 17.32
CA THR A 346 4.58 -1.16 17.78
C THR A 346 4.13 -2.38 16.98
N TRP A 347 3.05 -2.24 16.20
CA TRP A 347 2.47 -3.27 15.34
C TRP A 347 3.51 -3.92 14.41
N GLU A 348 3.38 -5.23 14.16
CA GLU A 348 4.27 -6.04 13.32
C GLU A 348 5.76 -5.80 13.61
N ALA A 349 6.15 -6.02 14.87
CA ALA A 349 7.53 -5.84 15.35
C ALA A 349 8.08 -4.42 15.12
N GLY A 350 7.30 -3.40 15.46
CA GLY A 350 7.77 -2.01 15.43
C GLY A 350 7.71 -1.37 14.04
N ARG A 351 6.65 -1.62 13.28
CA ARG A 351 6.44 -1.04 11.94
C ARG A 351 6.61 0.47 11.91
N GLY A 352 6.20 1.19 12.95
CA GLY A 352 6.39 2.64 13.04
C GLY A 352 7.85 3.07 12.82
N TYR A 353 8.81 2.34 13.39
CA TYR A 353 10.25 2.60 13.19
C TYR A 353 10.69 2.39 11.75
N ARG A 354 10.16 1.36 11.08
CA ARG A 354 10.45 1.09 9.67
C ARG A 354 9.85 2.16 8.75
N CYS A 355 8.68 2.68 9.10
CA CYS A 355 8.08 3.79 8.37
C CYS A 355 8.84 5.11 8.53
N ASP A 356 9.47 5.37 9.67
CA ASP A 356 10.38 6.50 9.82
C ASP A 356 11.69 6.27 9.05
N PHE A 357 12.19 5.04 8.99
CA PHE A 357 13.32 4.68 8.14
C PHE A 357 13.02 4.99 6.66
N TRP A 358 11.95 4.46 6.07
CA TRP A 358 11.61 4.72 4.66
C TRP A 358 11.43 6.20 4.37
N ARG A 359 10.77 6.93 5.27
CA ARG A 359 10.61 8.38 5.18
C ARG A 359 11.96 9.10 5.11
N SER A 360 12.96 8.64 5.88
CA SER A 360 14.31 9.21 5.85
C SER A 360 15.09 8.89 4.57
N MET A 361 14.70 7.82 3.87
CA MET A 361 15.29 7.40 2.59
C MET A 361 14.67 8.13 1.38
N GLY A 362 13.63 8.95 1.58
CA GLY A 362 12.83 9.58 0.51
C GLY A 362 13.59 10.43 -0.52
N ALA A 363 14.84 10.82 -0.26
CA ALA A 363 15.68 11.51 -1.24
C ALA A 363 16.34 10.57 -2.27
N ILE A 364 16.54 9.29 -1.90
CA ILE A 364 17.20 8.25 -2.71
C ILE A 364 16.26 7.09 -3.03
N VAL A 365 15.07 7.05 -2.42
CA VAL A 365 13.87 6.43 -2.97
C VAL A 365 12.92 7.58 -3.21
N PRO A 366 12.86 8.17 -4.43
CA PRO A 366 12.14 9.42 -4.65
C PRO A 366 10.63 9.20 -4.54
N GLU A 367 10.14 9.09 -3.32
CA GLU A 367 8.78 8.68 -2.92
C GLU A 367 8.01 9.85 -2.30
#